data_AF-X0WPN2-F1
#
_entry.id   AF-X0WPN2-F1
#
_cell.length_a   1.000
_cell.length_b   1.000
_cell.length_c   1.000
_cell.angle_alpha   90.00
_cell.angle_beta   90.00
_cell.angle_gamma   90.00
#
_symmetry.space_group_name_H-M   'P 1'
#
loop_
_entity.id
_entity.type
_entity.pdbx_description
1 polymer ?
#
loop_
_entity_poly.entity_id
_entity_poly.type
_entity_poly.pdbx_seq_one_letter_code
_entity_poly.pdbx_strand_id
1 'polypeptide(L)'
;DGTFKPSDNVNLAEILKIVVLAAGVDLPTEVGSGVFLDVPDDVWYASHALYARDHNIILPDEYGDLHAESYVLRAALAEIIYRMMIVLENDGEPYPLHKNWDTYESNFLPFKIKYDAETWEIIENEAPPGRAFQNEVVFFRPDKELLQFSSRRLYSNSAIITVTLDKIGGWMDESQYFANMKLVFQGAQYTEFEIQVFNALEILYPDKRTVDWYIYLGNGEVLVVYTEFGDGALGYQLKQFIKAMLSTFEY
;
A
#
# COMPACT_ATOMS: atom_id res chain seq x y z
N ASP A 1 15.98 13.69 34.56
CA ASP A 1 16.69 14.65 35.42
C ASP A 1 16.14 16.09 35.32
N GLY A 2 15.07 16.33 34.55
CA GLY A 2 14.43 17.64 34.45
C GLY A 2 15.21 18.66 33.62
N THR A 3 16.23 18.24 32.86
CA THR A 3 17.09 19.12 32.05
C THR A 3 16.74 19.02 30.57
N PHE A 4 16.95 20.11 29.81
CA PHE A 4 16.64 20.19 28.37
C PHE A 4 17.72 19.57 27.47
N LYS A 5 18.97 19.53 27.93
CA LYS A 5 20.15 18.94 27.23
C LYS A 5 20.30 19.34 25.74
N PRO A 6 20.42 20.65 25.43
CA PRO A 6 20.43 21.14 24.04
C PRO A 6 21.64 20.70 23.19
N SER A 7 22.70 20.22 23.83
CA SER A 7 23.92 19.75 23.15
C SER A 7 23.90 18.25 22.85
N ASP A 8 22.93 17.52 23.39
CA ASP A 8 22.81 16.09 23.17
C ASP A 8 22.15 15.84 21.81
N ASN A 9 22.60 14.78 21.14
CA ASN A 9 21.95 14.34 19.91
C ASN A 9 20.59 13.73 20.23
N VAL A 10 19.63 13.97 19.34
CA VAL A 10 18.27 13.45 19.46
C VAL A 10 18.15 12.19 18.61
N ASN A 11 17.59 11.12 19.18
CA ASN A 11 17.30 9.88 18.43
C ASN A 11 15.95 9.95 17.71
N LEU A 12 15.62 8.94 16.91
CA LEU A 12 14.37 8.91 16.14
C LEU A 12 13.13 8.90 17.06
N ALA A 13 13.13 8.15 18.15
CA ALA A 13 12.03 8.11 19.12
C ALA A 13 11.70 9.50 19.69
N GLU A 14 12.72 10.24 20.10
CA GLU A 14 12.60 11.60 20.61
C GLU A 14 12.11 12.57 19.54
N ILE A 15 12.58 12.41 18.29
CA ILE A 15 12.11 13.21 17.16
C ILE A 15 10.62 12.99 16.89
N LEU A 16 10.18 11.73 16.80
CA LEU A 16 8.76 11.42 16.58
C LEU A 16 7.90 11.99 17.71
N LYS A 17 8.35 11.87 18.96
CA LYS A 17 7.65 12.50 20.08
C LYS A 17 7.57 14.02 19.95
N ILE A 18 8.67 14.69 19.68
CA ILE A 18 8.70 16.16 19.54
C ILE A 18 7.76 16.61 18.42
N VAL A 19 7.85 15.99 17.24
CA VAL A 19 7.06 16.36 16.06
C VAL A 19 5.57 16.14 16.30
N VAL A 20 5.18 14.98 16.83
CA VAL A 20 3.78 14.65 17.07
C VAL A 20 3.17 15.51 18.18
N LEU A 21 3.91 15.79 19.25
CA LEU A 21 3.45 16.72 20.30
C LEU A 21 3.32 18.16 19.77
N ALA A 22 4.28 18.62 18.96
CA ALA A 22 4.24 19.96 18.38
C ALA A 22 3.06 20.14 17.42
N ALA A 23 2.61 19.07 16.78
CA ALA A 23 1.44 19.07 15.92
C ALA A 23 0.10 19.16 16.68
N GLY A 24 0.09 18.89 17.99
CA GLY A 24 -1.12 19.01 18.81
C GLY A 24 -2.21 18.01 18.46
N VAL A 25 -1.84 16.85 17.92
CA VAL A 25 -2.77 15.79 17.52
C VAL A 25 -3.09 14.86 18.68
N ASP A 26 -4.28 14.26 18.64
CA ASP A 26 -4.68 13.27 19.63
C ASP A 26 -3.95 11.93 19.37
N LEU A 27 -3.30 11.43 20.40
CA LEU A 27 -2.63 10.14 20.37
C LEU A 27 -3.56 9.01 20.81
N PRO A 28 -3.44 7.81 20.23
CA PRO A 28 -4.14 6.65 20.75
C PRO A 28 -3.73 6.37 22.20
N THR A 29 -4.72 6.08 23.04
CA THR A 29 -4.52 5.77 24.47
C THR A 29 -4.00 4.35 24.70
N GLU A 30 -4.22 3.46 23.74
CA GLU A 30 -3.77 2.08 23.75
C GLU A 30 -2.96 1.83 22.48
N VAL A 31 -1.82 1.16 22.64
CA VAL A 31 -0.96 0.75 21.53
C VAL A 31 -0.99 -0.77 21.48
N GLY A 32 -1.42 -1.33 20.35
CA GLY A 32 -1.35 -2.76 20.11
C GLY A 32 0.07 -3.20 19.76
N SER A 33 0.31 -4.51 19.80
CA SER A 33 1.56 -5.08 19.31
C SER A 33 1.72 -4.92 17.80
N GLY A 34 2.96 -4.99 17.32
CA GLY A 34 3.26 -4.96 15.88
C GLY A 34 3.14 -3.57 15.26
N VAL A 35 3.50 -2.51 15.99
CA VAL A 35 3.65 -1.17 15.39
C VAL A 35 4.77 -1.21 14.35
N PHE A 36 5.96 -1.54 14.84
CA PHE A 36 7.16 -1.94 14.09
C PHE A 36 7.71 -3.20 14.76
N LEU A 37 8.58 -3.94 14.09
CA LEU A 37 9.11 -5.20 14.60
C LEU A 37 9.97 -5.01 15.87
N ASP A 38 10.72 -3.90 15.95
CA ASP A 38 11.61 -3.55 17.06
C ASP A 38 10.99 -2.61 18.11
N VAL A 39 9.68 -2.34 18.05
CA VAL A 39 8.99 -1.42 18.97
C VAL A 39 8.05 -2.17 19.91
N PRO A 40 8.41 -2.34 21.20
CA PRO A 40 7.50 -2.85 22.22
C PRO A 40 6.27 -1.96 22.37
N ASP A 41 5.13 -2.55 22.70
CA ASP A 41 3.86 -1.83 22.86
C ASP A 41 3.81 -0.94 24.12
N ASP A 42 4.63 -1.25 25.12
CA ASP A 42 4.73 -0.53 26.40
C ASP A 42 5.83 0.54 26.46
N VAL A 43 6.62 0.70 25.39
CA VAL A 43 7.70 1.69 25.37
C VAL A 43 7.14 3.12 25.30
N TRP A 44 7.82 4.07 25.94
CA TRP A 44 7.30 5.45 26.12
C TRP A 44 6.99 6.20 24.81
N TYR A 45 7.58 5.78 23.69
CA TYR A 45 7.36 6.36 22.36
C TYR A 45 6.39 5.55 21.49
N ALA A 46 5.84 4.43 21.97
CA ALA A 46 5.02 3.52 21.16
C ALA A 46 3.83 4.22 20.48
N SER A 47 3.12 5.09 21.20
CA SER A 47 1.97 5.84 20.65
C SER A 47 2.37 6.84 19.57
N HIS A 48 3.54 7.44 19.69
CA HIS A 48 4.08 8.38 18.70
C HIS A 48 4.55 7.63 17.45
N ALA A 49 5.19 6.46 17.63
CA ALA A 49 5.56 5.57 16.54
C ALA A 49 4.33 5.06 15.78
N LEU A 50 3.28 4.66 16.51
CA LEU A 50 2.01 4.22 15.93
C LEU A 50 1.37 5.33 15.10
N TYR A 51 1.23 6.53 15.68
CA TYR A 51 0.71 7.68 14.95
C TYR A 51 1.54 7.96 13.69
N ALA A 52 2.87 7.98 13.80
CA ALA A 52 3.76 8.27 12.69
C ALA A 52 3.66 7.24 11.55
N ARG A 53 3.53 5.95 11.88
CA ARG A 53 3.32 4.87 10.92
C ARG A 53 1.99 5.01 10.20
N ASP A 54 0.90 5.19 10.96
CA ASP A 54 -0.45 5.19 10.42
C ASP A 54 -0.70 6.38 9.47
N HIS A 55 0.05 7.47 9.66
CA HIS A 55 0.00 8.66 8.81
C HIS A 55 1.13 8.73 7.78
N ASN A 56 1.88 7.64 7.55
CA ASN A 56 2.99 7.56 6.60
C ASN A 56 4.11 8.60 6.83
N ILE A 57 4.25 9.13 8.05
CA ILE A 57 5.27 10.13 8.44
C ILE A 57 6.65 9.47 8.49
N ILE A 58 6.70 8.21 8.92
CA ILE A 58 7.90 7.37 8.90
C ILE A 58 7.50 5.98 8.38
N LEU A 59 8.40 5.36 7.63
CA LEU A 59 8.21 4.01 7.08
C LEU A 59 9.20 3.07 7.78
N PRO A 60 8.85 1.78 7.92
CA PRO A 60 9.83 0.80 8.38
C PRO A 60 10.97 0.67 7.38
N ASP A 61 12.09 0.12 7.82
CA ASP A 61 13.11 -0.38 6.92
C ASP A 61 12.65 -1.63 6.14
N GLU A 62 13.57 -2.29 5.42
CA GLU A 62 13.23 -3.47 4.63
C GLU A 62 12.95 -4.74 5.46
N TYR A 63 13.16 -4.71 6.78
CA TYR A 63 12.90 -5.81 7.71
C TYR A 63 11.70 -5.55 8.64
N GLY A 64 11.13 -4.35 8.60
CA GLY A 64 9.99 -3.96 9.44
C GLY A 64 10.39 -3.20 10.71
N ASP A 65 11.65 -2.84 10.86
CA ASP A 65 12.18 -2.13 12.02
C ASP A 65 12.06 -0.61 11.85
N LEU A 66 11.88 0.09 12.98
CA LEU A 66 11.90 1.55 13.07
C LEU A 66 13.31 2.08 13.32
N HIS A 67 14.14 1.36 14.07
CA HIS A 67 15.44 1.80 14.58
C HIS A 67 15.31 3.04 15.49
N ALA A 68 14.37 2.99 16.43
CA ALA A 68 13.94 4.14 17.24
C ALA A 68 15.08 4.83 18.03
N GLU A 69 16.09 4.07 18.46
CA GLU A 69 17.24 4.58 19.23
C GLU A 69 18.35 5.14 18.33
N SER A 70 18.24 5.01 17.01
CA SER A 70 19.25 5.50 16.08
C SER A 70 19.20 7.02 15.93
N TYR A 71 20.38 7.60 15.72
CA TYR A 71 20.48 9.00 15.30
C TYR A 71 20.03 9.13 13.85
N VAL A 72 19.34 10.24 13.54
CA VAL A 72 18.89 10.52 12.18
C VAL A 72 19.70 11.64 11.53
N LEU A 73 19.78 11.59 10.21
CA LEU A 73 20.33 12.70 9.42
C LEU A 73 19.37 13.88 9.41
N ARG A 74 19.91 15.09 9.23
CA ARG A 74 19.10 16.32 9.08
C ARG A 74 18.11 16.24 7.91
N ALA A 75 18.46 15.50 6.86
CA ALA A 75 17.55 15.25 5.73
C ALA A 75 16.35 14.40 6.14
N ALA A 76 16.55 13.34 6.92
CA ALA A 76 15.46 12.50 7.42
C ALA A 76 14.54 13.26 8.39
N LEU A 77 15.10 14.09 9.26
CA LEU A 77 14.30 14.99 10.11
C LEU A 77 13.45 15.96 9.28
N ALA A 78 14.03 16.55 8.22
CA ALA A 78 13.29 17.46 7.34
C ALA A 78 12.13 16.74 6.62
N GLU A 79 12.36 15.51 6.15
CA GLU A 79 11.32 14.65 5.56
C GLU A 79 10.17 14.38 6.55
N ILE A 80 10.50 13.98 7.79
CA ILE A 80 9.49 13.72 8.85
C ILE A 80 8.63 14.97 9.10
N ILE A 81 9.26 16.14 9.25
CA ILE A 81 8.55 17.41 9.47
C ILE A 81 7.67 17.74 8.26
N TYR A 82 8.20 17.61 7.05
CA TYR A 82 7.45 17.88 5.82
C TYR A 82 6.22 16.98 5.68
N ARG A 83 6.38 15.67 5.91
CA ARG A 83 5.25 14.73 5.88
C ARG A 83 4.20 15.07 6.93
N MET A 84 4.63 15.41 8.15
CA MET A 84 3.71 15.86 9.20
C MET A 84 2.94 17.12 8.81
N MET A 85 3.60 18.11 8.18
CA MET A 85 2.93 19.31 7.69
C MET A 85 1.86 18.98 6.65
N ILE A 86 2.14 18.08 5.70
CA ILE A 86 1.15 17.64 4.71
C ILE A 86 -0.03 16.91 5.36
N VAL A 87 0.22 16.07 6.38
CA VAL A 87 -0.84 15.41 7.15
C VAL A 87 -1.74 16.45 7.82
N LEU A 88 -1.15 17.48 8.44
CA LEU A 88 -1.91 18.56 9.09
C LEU A 88 -2.69 19.43 8.09
N GLU A 89 -2.12 19.71 6.91
CA GLU A 89 -2.78 20.48 5.85
C GLU A 89 -3.96 19.71 5.22
N ASN A 90 -3.94 18.38 5.29
CA ASN A 90 -4.97 17.50 4.74
C ASN A 90 -5.89 16.90 5.82
N ASP A 91 -6.22 17.69 6.85
CA ASP A 91 -7.17 17.32 7.92
C ASP A 91 -6.84 16.00 8.63
N GLY A 92 -5.55 15.65 8.74
CA GLY A 92 -5.08 14.43 9.38
C GLY A 92 -5.05 13.21 8.46
N GLU A 93 -5.34 13.34 7.17
CA GLU A 93 -5.17 12.23 6.24
C GLU A 93 -3.70 11.82 6.08
N PRO A 94 -3.39 10.51 5.96
CA PRO A 94 -2.01 10.03 5.82
C PRO A 94 -1.26 10.68 4.66
N TYR A 95 0.05 10.88 4.83
CA TYR A 95 0.89 11.40 3.76
C TYR A 95 0.77 10.51 2.50
N PRO A 96 0.50 11.10 1.31
CA PRO A 96 0.32 10.33 0.08
C PRO A 96 1.65 9.75 -0.40
N LEU A 97 1.85 8.45 -0.19
CA LEU A 97 3.09 7.75 -0.54
C LEU A 97 3.46 7.92 -2.02
N HIS A 98 2.45 7.97 -2.90
CA HIS A 98 2.62 8.11 -4.34
C HIS A 98 3.01 9.50 -4.84
N LYS A 99 3.25 10.47 -3.93
CA LYS A 99 3.52 11.87 -4.30
C LYS A 99 4.66 12.02 -5.31
N ASN A 100 5.72 11.23 -5.15
CA ASN A 100 6.94 11.28 -5.98
C ASN A 100 7.18 10.00 -6.77
N TRP A 101 6.19 9.13 -6.90
CA TRP A 101 6.32 7.86 -7.62
C TRP A 101 6.29 8.03 -9.13
N ASP A 102 6.99 7.13 -9.81
CA ASP A 102 6.95 6.99 -11.26
C ASP A 102 5.56 6.51 -11.72
N THR A 103 5.22 6.80 -12.97
CA THR A 103 3.99 6.32 -13.60
C THR A 103 4.35 5.24 -14.62
N TYR A 104 3.75 4.07 -14.47
CA TYR A 104 3.76 3.03 -15.48
C TYR A 104 2.51 3.16 -16.35
N GLU A 105 2.66 3.07 -17.67
CA GLU A 105 1.57 3.02 -18.64
C GLU A 105 1.78 1.77 -19.52
N SER A 106 0.78 0.88 -19.55
CA SER A 106 0.90 -0.36 -20.32
C SER A 106 0.69 -0.10 -21.81
N ASN A 107 1.48 -0.78 -22.65
CA ASN A 107 1.33 -0.71 -24.10
C ASN A 107 0.26 -1.67 -24.66
N PHE A 108 -0.24 -2.61 -23.85
CA PHE A 108 -1.11 -3.71 -24.30
C PHE A 108 -2.31 -3.98 -23.39
N LEU A 109 -2.41 -3.27 -22.26
CA LEU A 109 -3.59 -3.18 -21.41
C LEU A 109 -3.96 -1.70 -21.24
N PRO A 110 -5.26 -1.35 -21.18
CA PRO A 110 -5.69 0.05 -21.08
C PRO A 110 -5.61 0.54 -19.63
N PHE A 111 -4.40 0.76 -19.12
CA PHE A 111 -4.23 1.40 -17.81
C PHE A 111 -2.88 2.08 -17.65
N LYS A 112 -2.86 3.01 -16.71
CA LYS A 112 -1.64 3.52 -16.09
C LYS A 112 -1.80 3.61 -14.58
N ILE A 113 -0.70 3.51 -13.86
CA ILE A 113 -0.68 3.47 -12.40
C ILE A 113 0.66 4.02 -11.91
N LYS A 114 0.66 4.70 -10.76
CA LYS A 114 1.92 5.04 -10.10
C LYS A 114 2.46 3.89 -9.27
N TYR A 115 3.77 3.78 -9.21
CA TYR A 115 4.46 2.77 -8.43
C TYR A 115 5.82 3.28 -7.92
N ASP A 116 6.28 2.70 -6.82
CA ASP A 116 7.61 2.95 -6.29
C ASP A 116 8.65 2.10 -7.03
N ALA A 117 9.33 2.69 -8.01
CA ALA A 117 10.32 2.00 -8.83
C ALA A 117 11.58 1.56 -8.06
N GLU A 118 11.79 2.03 -6.82
CA GLU A 118 12.92 1.58 -6.00
C GLU A 118 12.65 0.24 -5.31
N THR A 119 11.38 -0.09 -5.05
CA THR A 119 10.99 -1.29 -4.28
C THR A 119 10.08 -2.26 -5.01
N TRP A 120 9.48 -1.85 -6.14
CA TRP A 120 8.60 -2.69 -6.95
C TRP A 120 9.20 -2.95 -8.33
N GLU A 121 9.17 -4.22 -8.70
CA GLU A 121 9.52 -4.71 -10.03
C GLU A 121 8.27 -4.83 -10.91
N ILE A 122 8.45 -4.70 -12.22
CA ILE A 122 7.38 -4.89 -13.21
C ILE A 122 7.71 -6.07 -14.10
N ILE A 123 6.75 -6.97 -14.28
CA ILE A 123 6.81 -8.10 -15.19
C ILE A 123 5.67 -7.95 -16.20
N GLU A 124 6.02 -7.79 -17.47
CA GLU A 124 5.07 -7.70 -18.57
C GLU A 124 5.00 -9.05 -19.30
N ASN A 125 3.80 -9.62 -19.39
CA ASN A 125 3.55 -10.82 -20.17
C ASN A 125 2.49 -10.51 -21.23
N GLU A 126 2.95 -10.01 -22.37
CA GLU A 126 2.13 -9.82 -23.56
C GLU A 126 2.03 -11.12 -24.35
N ALA A 127 0.80 -11.55 -24.65
CA ALA A 127 0.54 -12.73 -25.46
C ALA A 127 0.98 -12.45 -26.92
N PRO A 128 1.79 -13.34 -27.53
CA PRO A 128 2.11 -13.21 -28.95
C PRO A 128 0.82 -13.25 -29.80
N PRO A 129 0.77 -12.51 -30.92
CA PRO A 129 -0.38 -12.52 -31.81
C PRO A 129 -0.80 -13.95 -32.19
N GLY A 130 -2.08 -14.28 -31.98
CA GLY A 130 -2.65 -15.58 -32.33
C GLY A 130 -2.41 -16.71 -31.31
N ARG A 131 -1.87 -16.42 -30.12
CA ARG A 131 -1.84 -17.38 -28.99
C ARG A 131 -2.85 -17.02 -27.90
N ALA A 132 -3.45 -18.05 -27.30
CA ALA A 132 -4.40 -17.91 -26.21
C ALA A 132 -3.70 -17.79 -24.85
N PHE A 133 -2.80 -16.81 -24.72
CA PHE A 133 -2.30 -16.40 -23.40
C PHE A 133 -3.03 -15.12 -23.00
N GLN A 134 -3.26 -14.97 -21.71
CA GLN A 134 -3.82 -13.74 -21.17
C GLN A 134 -2.71 -12.71 -21.02
N ASN A 135 -2.96 -11.50 -21.50
CA ASN A 135 -2.08 -10.37 -21.24
C ASN A 135 -2.13 -10.06 -19.73
N GLU A 136 -0.96 -10.00 -19.10
CA GLU A 136 -0.84 -9.63 -17.69
C GLU A 136 0.31 -8.64 -17.48
N VAL A 137 0.11 -7.67 -16.59
CA VAL A 137 1.17 -6.87 -16.00
C VAL A 137 1.20 -7.16 -14.50
N VAL A 138 2.36 -7.57 -13.99
CA VAL A 138 2.55 -7.88 -12.57
C VAL A 138 3.50 -6.86 -11.96
N PHE A 139 3.02 -6.14 -10.95
CA PHE A 139 3.86 -5.40 -10.02
C PHE A 139 4.21 -6.31 -8.85
N PHE A 140 5.50 -6.47 -8.61
CA PHE A 140 6.03 -7.42 -7.65
C PHE A 140 7.01 -6.75 -6.71
N ARG A 141 6.71 -6.78 -5.41
CA ARG A 141 7.66 -6.40 -4.37
C ARG A 141 8.19 -7.67 -3.70
N PRO A 142 9.47 -8.03 -3.93
CA PRO A 142 10.05 -9.26 -3.39
C PRO A 142 10.29 -9.18 -1.89
N ASP A 143 10.14 -10.33 -1.22
CA ASP A 143 10.67 -10.55 0.12
C ASP A 143 12.21 -10.71 0.04
N LYS A 144 12.93 -9.63 0.37
CA LYS A 144 14.40 -9.59 0.30
C LYS A 144 15.06 -10.46 1.36
N GLU A 145 14.47 -10.60 2.54
CA GLU A 145 15.01 -11.42 3.62
C GLU A 145 15.07 -12.90 3.18
N LEU A 146 14.04 -13.34 2.46
CA LEU A 146 13.95 -14.70 1.92
C LEU A 146 14.49 -14.85 0.49
N LEU A 147 15.16 -13.83 -0.04
CA LEU A 147 15.74 -13.81 -1.39
C LEU A 147 14.74 -14.24 -2.47
N GLN A 148 13.49 -13.78 -2.35
CA GLN A 148 12.43 -14.16 -3.27
C GLN A 148 12.73 -13.64 -4.68
N PHE A 149 12.72 -14.55 -5.65
CA PHE A 149 13.06 -14.26 -7.05
C PHE A 149 11.85 -14.41 -7.99
N SER A 150 10.66 -14.74 -7.48
CA SER A 150 9.48 -14.99 -8.28
C SER A 150 8.20 -14.46 -7.64
N SER A 151 7.41 -13.75 -8.44
CA SER A 151 6.09 -13.24 -8.11
C SER A 151 4.98 -14.30 -8.09
N ARG A 152 5.29 -15.57 -8.39
CA ARG A 152 4.26 -16.63 -8.49
C ARG A 152 3.73 -17.12 -7.15
N ARG A 153 4.42 -16.79 -6.05
CA ARG A 153 4.03 -17.19 -4.69
C ARG A 153 4.12 -16.00 -3.77
N LEU A 154 3.15 -15.90 -2.88
CA LEU A 154 3.17 -14.90 -1.83
C LEU A 154 4.08 -15.35 -0.67
N TYR A 155 4.96 -14.46 -0.25
CA TYR A 155 5.87 -14.55 0.90
C TYR A 155 5.45 -13.52 1.95
N SER A 156 5.88 -13.73 3.20
CA SER A 156 5.44 -12.94 4.36
C SER A 156 5.73 -11.44 4.22
N ASN A 157 6.84 -11.03 3.61
CA ASN A 157 7.15 -9.62 3.39
C ASN A 157 7.07 -9.20 1.90
N SER A 158 6.30 -9.93 1.09
CA SER A 158 6.11 -9.64 -0.33
C SER A 158 4.70 -9.14 -0.65
N ALA A 159 4.57 -8.43 -1.77
CA ALA A 159 3.29 -8.05 -2.33
C ALA A 159 3.27 -8.20 -3.84
N ILE A 160 2.08 -8.51 -4.37
CA ILE A 160 1.83 -8.76 -5.77
C ILE A 160 0.56 -8.00 -6.16
N ILE A 161 0.64 -7.23 -7.24
CA ILE A 161 -0.52 -6.66 -7.95
C ILE A 161 -0.47 -7.19 -9.37
N THR A 162 -1.54 -7.84 -9.81
CA THR A 162 -1.63 -8.35 -11.19
C THR A 162 -2.80 -7.68 -11.89
N VAL A 163 -2.54 -7.06 -13.04
CA VAL A 163 -3.56 -6.46 -13.90
C VAL A 163 -3.74 -7.34 -15.13
N THR A 164 -4.98 -7.77 -15.39
CA THR A 164 -5.36 -8.57 -16.55
C THR A 164 -6.59 -8.01 -17.23
N LEU A 165 -6.82 -8.40 -18.50
CA LEU A 165 -8.07 -8.14 -19.21
C LEU A 165 -8.81 -9.46 -19.43
N ASP A 166 -9.98 -9.57 -18.84
CA ASP A 166 -10.89 -10.71 -18.96
C ASP A 166 -11.91 -10.45 -20.07
N LYS A 167 -12.07 -11.43 -20.98
CA LYS A 167 -13.12 -11.43 -22.01
C LYS A 167 -14.27 -12.29 -21.55
N ILE A 168 -15.28 -11.67 -20.95
CA ILE A 168 -16.49 -12.34 -20.49
C ILE A 168 -17.49 -12.58 -21.63
N GLY A 169 -17.33 -11.88 -22.75
CA GLY A 169 -18.22 -11.96 -23.92
C GLY A 169 -19.48 -11.10 -23.73
N GLY A 170 -20.13 -10.72 -24.83
CA GLY A 170 -21.23 -9.74 -24.82
C GLY A 170 -22.59 -10.25 -24.30
N TRP A 171 -22.63 -11.39 -23.62
CA TRP A 171 -23.87 -12.02 -23.14
C TRP A 171 -24.19 -11.70 -21.67
N MET A 172 -23.28 -11.02 -20.96
CA MET A 172 -23.46 -10.61 -19.58
C MET A 172 -23.31 -9.09 -19.49
N ASP A 173 -24.30 -8.42 -18.93
CA ASP A 173 -24.20 -7.00 -18.60
C ASP A 173 -23.51 -6.80 -17.24
N GLU A 174 -23.20 -5.54 -16.92
CA GLU A 174 -22.52 -5.16 -15.69
C GLU A 174 -23.26 -5.65 -14.43
N SER A 175 -24.58 -5.42 -14.37
CA SER A 175 -25.39 -5.77 -13.21
C SER A 175 -25.37 -7.28 -12.97
N GLN A 176 -25.50 -8.07 -14.03
CA GLN A 176 -25.41 -9.52 -13.96
C GLN A 176 -23.99 -9.99 -13.58
N TYR A 177 -22.95 -9.34 -14.10
CA TYR A 177 -21.57 -9.65 -13.77
C TYR A 177 -21.28 -9.41 -12.28
N PHE A 178 -21.56 -8.23 -11.77
CA PHE A 178 -21.34 -7.91 -10.34
C PHE A 178 -22.21 -8.77 -9.42
N ALA A 179 -23.45 -9.10 -9.81
CA ALA A 179 -24.28 -10.03 -9.05
C ALA A 179 -23.64 -11.42 -8.97
N ASN A 180 -23.10 -11.95 -10.07
CA ASN A 180 -22.40 -13.24 -10.08
C ASN A 180 -21.14 -13.21 -9.21
N MET A 181 -20.36 -12.13 -9.28
CA MET A 181 -19.17 -11.94 -8.45
C MET A 181 -19.52 -12.01 -6.95
N LYS A 182 -20.57 -11.29 -6.52
CA LYS A 182 -21.02 -11.33 -5.12
C LYS A 182 -21.55 -12.70 -4.67
N LEU A 183 -22.00 -13.53 -5.60
CA LEU A 183 -22.42 -14.91 -5.32
C LEU A 183 -21.25 -15.88 -5.20
N VAL A 184 -20.20 -15.69 -6.01
CA VAL A 184 -18.99 -16.52 -6.01
C VAL A 184 -18.11 -16.20 -4.80
N PHE A 185 -17.93 -14.92 -4.49
CA PHE A 185 -16.99 -14.45 -3.48
C PHE A 185 -17.62 -14.31 -2.09
N GLN A 186 -18.42 -15.31 -1.68
CA GLN A 186 -19.09 -15.28 -0.37
C GLN A 186 -18.12 -15.03 0.79
N GLY A 187 -18.55 -14.19 1.73
CA GLY A 187 -17.75 -13.79 2.88
C GLY A 187 -16.79 -12.61 2.62
N ALA A 188 -16.69 -12.11 1.38
CA ALA A 188 -16.02 -10.85 1.11
C ALA A 188 -16.88 -9.64 1.52
N GLN A 189 -16.21 -8.52 1.76
CA GLN A 189 -16.81 -7.20 1.74
C GLN A 189 -16.82 -6.70 0.30
N TYR A 190 -17.88 -5.98 -0.07
CA TYR A 190 -18.07 -5.47 -1.43
C TYR A 190 -18.27 -3.97 -1.41
N THR A 191 -17.56 -3.27 -2.29
CA THR A 191 -17.73 -1.84 -2.52
C THR A 191 -17.86 -1.60 -4.01
N GLU A 192 -19.00 -1.06 -4.45
CA GLU A 192 -19.13 -0.56 -5.82
C GLU A 192 -18.69 0.91 -5.85
N PHE A 193 -17.96 1.28 -6.90
CA PHE A 193 -17.41 2.62 -7.09
C PHE A 193 -17.20 2.90 -8.58
N GLU A 194 -16.90 4.14 -8.92
CA GLU A 194 -16.59 4.55 -10.29
C GLU A 194 -15.11 4.88 -10.41
N ILE A 195 -14.46 4.33 -11.43
CA ILE A 195 -13.13 4.76 -11.89
C ILE A 195 -13.33 5.49 -13.20
N GLN A 196 -13.12 6.80 -13.17
CA GLN A 196 -13.41 7.71 -14.28
C GLN A 196 -14.86 7.60 -14.78
N VAL A 197 -15.12 6.80 -15.83
CA VAL A 197 -16.43 6.60 -16.45
C VAL A 197 -16.91 5.15 -16.36
N PHE A 198 -16.13 4.26 -15.74
CA PHE A 198 -16.42 2.84 -15.65
C PHE A 198 -16.82 2.46 -14.23
N ASN A 199 -17.85 1.62 -14.13
CA ASN A 199 -18.25 1.02 -12.87
C ASN A 199 -17.28 -0.08 -12.50
N ALA A 200 -16.91 -0.11 -11.22
CA ALA A 200 -15.98 -1.06 -10.65
C ALA A 200 -16.56 -1.70 -9.38
N LEU A 201 -16.16 -2.94 -9.15
CA LEU A 201 -16.47 -3.69 -7.93
C LEU A 201 -15.17 -4.03 -7.22
N GLU A 202 -15.03 -3.59 -5.98
CA GLU A 202 -14.02 -4.07 -5.05
C GLU A 202 -14.55 -5.30 -4.30
N ILE A 203 -13.71 -6.34 -4.23
CA ILE A 203 -13.89 -7.52 -3.40
C ILE A 203 -12.75 -7.57 -2.40
N LEU A 204 -13.09 -7.34 -1.12
CA LEU A 204 -12.14 -7.30 -0.03
C LEU A 204 -12.31 -8.54 0.86
N TYR A 205 -11.23 -9.31 1.02
CA TYR A 205 -11.12 -10.35 2.05
C TYR A 205 -10.06 -9.93 3.08
N PRO A 206 -10.46 -9.31 4.20
CA PRO A 206 -9.51 -8.84 5.21
C PRO A 206 -8.60 -9.96 5.72
N ASP A 207 -9.18 -11.13 6.02
CA ASP A 207 -8.45 -12.29 6.56
C ASP A 207 -7.49 -12.91 5.54
N LYS A 208 -7.82 -12.80 4.25
CA LYS A 208 -6.97 -13.33 3.16
C LYS A 208 -6.00 -12.29 2.64
N ARG A 209 -6.08 -11.03 3.09
CA ARG A 209 -5.22 -9.92 2.66
C ARG A 209 -5.26 -9.72 1.15
N THR A 210 -6.45 -9.84 0.58
CA THR A 210 -6.70 -9.61 -0.84
C THR A 210 -7.69 -8.48 -1.04
N VAL A 211 -7.40 -7.64 -2.03
CA VAL A 211 -8.28 -6.56 -2.51
C VAL A 211 -8.32 -6.66 -4.02
N ASP A 212 -9.41 -7.20 -4.55
CA ASP A 212 -9.53 -7.39 -6.00
C ASP A 212 -10.48 -6.36 -6.58
N TRP A 213 -10.09 -5.69 -7.66
CA TRP A 213 -10.94 -4.77 -8.39
C TRP A 213 -11.35 -5.36 -9.73
N TYR A 214 -12.63 -5.21 -10.05
CA TYR A 214 -13.21 -5.65 -11.32
C TYR A 214 -13.86 -4.45 -12.00
N ILE A 215 -13.21 -3.92 -13.04
CA ILE A 215 -13.60 -2.69 -13.74
C ILE A 215 -14.30 -3.08 -15.03
N TYR A 216 -15.60 -2.83 -15.13
CA TYR A 216 -16.42 -3.23 -16.27
C TYR A 216 -16.29 -2.22 -17.42
N LEU A 217 -15.68 -2.63 -18.53
CA LEU A 217 -15.36 -1.74 -19.66
C LEU A 217 -16.47 -1.66 -20.72
N GLY A 218 -17.51 -2.49 -20.58
CA GLY A 218 -18.48 -2.72 -21.63
C GLY A 218 -17.99 -3.68 -22.70
N ASN A 219 -18.85 -3.98 -23.68
CA ASN A 219 -18.56 -4.86 -24.82
C ASN A 219 -18.06 -6.28 -24.45
N GLY A 220 -18.32 -6.73 -23.22
CA GLY A 220 -17.89 -8.05 -22.75
C GLY A 220 -16.43 -8.12 -22.31
N GLU A 221 -15.84 -6.99 -21.90
CA GLU A 221 -14.47 -6.89 -21.38
C GLU A 221 -14.48 -6.34 -19.95
N VAL A 222 -13.64 -6.91 -19.09
CA VAL A 222 -13.44 -6.50 -17.69
C VAL A 222 -11.95 -6.40 -17.41
N LEU A 223 -11.49 -5.25 -16.94
CA LEU A 223 -10.12 -5.12 -16.45
C LEU A 223 -10.11 -5.56 -14.98
N VAL A 224 -9.25 -6.53 -14.65
CA VAL A 224 -9.18 -7.10 -13.31
C VAL A 224 -7.84 -6.76 -12.69
N VAL A 225 -7.88 -6.29 -11.44
CA VAL A 225 -6.70 -6.02 -10.62
C VAL A 225 -6.76 -6.94 -9.42
N TYR A 226 -5.89 -7.95 -9.38
CA TYR A 226 -5.72 -8.82 -8.23
C TYR A 226 -4.64 -8.27 -7.32
N THR A 227 -4.89 -8.23 -6.02
CA THR A 227 -3.84 -7.84 -5.05
C THR A 227 -3.70 -8.86 -3.94
N GLU A 228 -2.45 -9.15 -3.59
CA GLU A 228 -2.09 -10.04 -2.50
C GLU A 228 -0.89 -9.47 -1.74
N PHE A 229 -0.90 -9.55 -0.41
CA PHE A 229 0.25 -9.16 0.41
C PHE A 229 0.46 -10.06 1.64
N GLY A 230 1.72 -10.23 2.02
CA GLY A 230 2.14 -11.07 3.13
C GLY A 230 1.73 -10.55 4.51
N ASP A 231 1.87 -11.40 5.52
CA ASP A 231 1.51 -11.19 6.94
C ASP A 231 2.73 -11.01 7.83
N GLY A 232 3.91 -10.85 7.23
CA GLY A 232 5.14 -10.57 7.94
C GLY A 232 5.18 -9.14 8.50
N ALA A 233 6.34 -8.76 9.00
CA ALA A 233 6.58 -7.46 9.62
C ALA A 233 6.22 -6.27 8.70
N LEU A 234 6.31 -6.45 7.37
CA LEU A 234 5.94 -5.43 6.40
C LEU A 234 4.47 -5.44 6.00
N GLY A 235 3.65 -6.38 6.45
CA GLY A 235 2.27 -6.56 5.98
C GLY A 235 1.41 -5.29 6.07
N TYR A 236 1.54 -4.53 7.16
CA TYR A 236 0.85 -3.24 7.31
C TYR A 236 1.29 -2.24 6.23
N GLN A 237 2.60 -2.10 6.03
CA GLN A 237 3.17 -1.15 5.09
C GLN A 237 2.88 -1.53 3.64
N LEU A 238 2.92 -2.83 3.31
CA LEU A 238 2.56 -3.34 1.99
C LEU A 238 1.12 -3.02 1.63
N LYS A 239 0.19 -3.15 2.59
CA LYS A 239 -1.20 -2.73 2.42
C LYS A 239 -1.30 -1.24 2.08
N GLN A 240 -0.54 -0.37 2.76
CA GLN A 240 -0.54 1.07 2.46
C GLN A 240 0.03 1.36 1.08
N PHE A 241 1.09 0.66 0.66
CA PHE A 241 1.63 0.79 -0.69
C PHE A 241 0.63 0.37 -1.76
N ILE A 242 -0.01 -0.78 -1.61
CA ILE A 242 -1.05 -1.24 -2.55
C ILE A 242 -2.18 -0.21 -2.64
N LYS A 243 -2.68 0.28 -1.51
CA LYS A 243 -3.72 1.34 -1.49
C LYS A 243 -3.27 2.60 -2.24
N ALA A 244 -2.04 3.04 -2.01
CA ALA A 244 -1.49 4.22 -2.69
C ALA A 244 -1.26 3.99 -4.19
N MET A 245 -0.96 2.77 -4.63
CA MET A 245 -0.90 2.43 -6.05
C MET A 245 -2.30 2.45 -6.67
N LEU A 246 -3.24 1.72 -6.07
CA LEU A 246 -4.63 1.63 -6.53
C LEU A 246 -5.32 3.00 -6.58
N SER A 247 -5.03 3.92 -5.65
CA SER A 247 -5.58 5.29 -5.68
C SER A 247 -5.12 6.12 -6.88
N THR A 248 -4.10 5.68 -7.60
CA THR A 248 -3.56 6.34 -8.80
C THR A 248 -3.88 5.57 -10.09
N PHE A 249 -4.69 4.51 -9.98
CA PHE A 249 -5.09 3.72 -11.12
C PHE A 249 -5.97 4.56 -12.05
N GLU A 250 -5.54 4.67 -13.30
CA GLU A 250 -6.25 5.36 -14.36
C GLU A 250 -6.42 4.40 -15.55
N TYR A 251 -7.59 4.51 -16.20
CA TYR A 251 -7.90 3.87 -17.46
C TYR A 251 -7.73 4.86 -18.62
#